data_AF-A0A820LIE3-F1
#
_entry.id   AF-A0A820LIE3-F1
#
_cell.length_a   1.000
_cell.length_b   1.000
_cell.length_c   1.000
_cell.angle_alpha   90.00
_cell.angle_beta   90.00
_cell.angle_gamma   90.00
#
_symmetry.space_group_name_H-M   'P 1'
#
loop_
_entity.id
_entity.type
_entity.pdbx_description
1 polymer ?
#
loop_
_entity_poly.entity_id
_entity_poly.type
_entity_poly.pdbx_seq_one_letter_code
_entity_poly.pdbx_strand_id
1 'polypeptide(L)'
;MQSQRVNILTLNTERTLKIYQDKIFEKYIGYKGIVASRIQIDKLTNIIFANMHLPAGEGKIEERCKLLSKFLRTYHQIDDIKDDYMFIFGDQNWRTLKNLSINSILEAIKKHEYKIILDNDELTQMRKNKNTQCLEDFFEASITFPPTYKYEVNSDDYQTEKDHE
;
A
#
# COMPACT_ATOMS: atom_id res chain seq x y z
N MET A 1 -12.83 -18.60 3.66
CA MET A 1 -11.80 -18.08 4.59
C MET A 1 -12.54 -17.60 5.83
N GLN A 2 -12.13 -18.00 7.04
CA GLN A 2 -12.82 -17.58 8.27
C GLN A 2 -12.07 -16.41 8.91
N SER A 3 -12.76 -15.28 9.06
CA SER A 3 -12.33 -14.20 9.95
C SER A 3 -12.24 -14.73 11.38
N GLN A 4 -11.12 -14.48 12.07
CA GLN A 4 -11.02 -14.77 13.50
C GLN A 4 -11.52 -13.53 14.25
N ARG A 5 -12.70 -13.67 14.88
CA ARG A 5 -13.28 -12.63 15.72
C ARG A 5 -12.52 -12.58 17.04
N VAL A 6 -11.89 -11.44 17.31
CA VAL A 6 -11.26 -11.16 18.61
C VAL A 6 -12.11 -10.10 19.29
N ASN A 7 -13.12 -10.54 20.05
CA ASN A 7 -14.04 -9.62 20.74
C ASN A 7 -13.30 -8.89 21.85
N ILE A 8 -13.02 -7.60 21.66
CA ILE A 8 -12.37 -6.79 22.68
C ILE A 8 -13.08 -5.41 22.73
N LEU A 9 -13.71 -5.18 23.89
CA LEU A 9 -14.17 -3.91 24.49
C LEU A 9 -15.53 -3.33 24.05
N THR A 10 -16.48 -3.38 24.98
CA THR A 10 -17.60 -2.43 25.04
C THR A 10 -17.05 -1.09 25.57
N LEU A 11 -17.21 0.01 24.82
CA LEU A 11 -16.71 1.33 25.27
C LEU A 11 -17.62 1.91 26.36
N ASN A 12 -18.94 1.72 26.28
CA ASN A 12 -19.97 1.99 27.30
C ASN A 12 -21.32 1.34 26.92
N THR A 13 -22.40 1.57 27.68
CA THR A 13 -23.72 0.93 27.45
C THR A 13 -24.37 1.24 26.09
N GLU A 14 -23.89 2.27 25.36
CA GLU A 14 -24.50 2.73 24.11
C GLU A 14 -23.61 2.51 22.88
N ARG A 15 -22.29 2.36 23.07
CA ARG A 15 -21.32 2.25 21.98
C ARG A 15 -20.56 0.93 22.02
N THR A 16 -20.53 0.23 20.89
CA THR A 16 -19.81 -1.05 20.75
C THR A 16 -18.64 -0.89 19.81
N LEU A 17 -17.46 -1.33 20.25
CA LEU A 17 -16.29 -1.48 19.41
C LEU A 17 -16.04 -2.98 19.23
N LYS A 18 -15.81 -3.41 17.98
CA LYS A 18 -15.43 -4.79 17.69
C LYS A 18 -14.22 -4.80 16.77
N ILE A 19 -13.21 -5.56 17.14
CA ILE A 19 -12.02 -5.72 16.32
C ILE A 19 -12.06 -7.12 15.69
N TYR A 20 -11.93 -7.15 14.37
CA TYR A 20 -11.90 -8.34 13.56
C TYR A 20 -10.49 -8.51 13.02
N GLN A 21 -9.88 -9.65 13.31
CA GLN A 21 -8.66 -10.03 12.62
C GLN A 21 -9.05 -10.81 11.35
N ASP A 22 -9.23 -10.05 10.27
CA ASP A 22 -9.59 -10.59 8.96
C ASP A 22 -8.32 -11.10 8.25
N LYS A 23 -7.82 -12.27 8.64
CA LYS A 23 -6.66 -12.91 7.99
C LYS A 23 -6.99 -13.27 6.53
N ILE A 24 -6.72 -12.34 5.63
CA ILE A 24 -6.86 -12.51 4.18
C ILE A 24 -5.46 -12.47 3.60
N PHE A 25 -4.88 -13.63 3.32
CA PHE A 25 -3.54 -13.77 2.74
C PHE A 25 -3.65 -14.12 1.26
N GLU A 26 -3.72 -13.11 0.40
CA GLU A 26 -3.51 -13.29 -1.04
C GLU A 26 -2.00 -13.44 -1.28
N LYS A 27 -1.49 -14.67 -1.10
CA LYS A 27 -0.08 -15.01 -1.30
C LYS A 27 0.22 -15.04 -2.79
N TYR A 28 1.08 -14.13 -3.25
CA TYR A 28 1.55 -14.11 -4.63
C TYR A 28 2.68 -15.12 -4.82
N ILE A 29 3.81 -14.92 -4.11
CA ILE A 29 4.97 -15.83 -4.04
C ILE A 29 5.70 -15.57 -2.71
N GLY A 30 6.13 -16.63 -2.00
CA GLY A 30 6.99 -16.50 -0.83
C GLY A 30 6.38 -15.67 0.31
N TYR A 31 6.98 -14.52 0.61
CA TYR A 31 6.61 -13.61 1.70
C TYR A 31 5.82 -12.36 1.21
N LYS A 32 5.41 -12.33 -0.07
CA LYS A 32 4.62 -11.24 -0.65
C LYS A 32 3.11 -11.51 -0.52
N GLY A 33 2.36 -10.50 -0.13
CA GLY A 33 0.91 -10.61 0.03
C GLY A 33 0.30 -9.41 0.75
N ILE A 34 -0.97 -9.54 1.09
CA ILE A 34 -1.77 -8.53 1.80
C ILE A 34 -2.30 -9.19 3.08
N VAL A 35 -2.46 -8.42 4.15
CA VAL A 35 -3.13 -8.83 5.40
C VAL A 35 -4.04 -7.70 5.84
N ALA A 36 -5.28 -8.04 6.17
CA ALA A 36 -6.27 -7.05 6.60
C ALA A 36 -6.68 -7.23 8.07
N SER A 37 -7.12 -6.15 8.68
CA SER A 37 -7.87 -6.13 9.92
C SER A 37 -8.98 -5.10 9.81
N ARG A 38 -10.03 -5.28 10.61
CA ARG A 38 -11.18 -4.38 10.58
C ARG A 38 -11.59 -4.00 11.99
N ILE A 39 -11.91 -2.74 12.16
CA ILE A 39 -12.55 -2.21 13.35
C ILE A 39 -13.98 -1.86 12.97
N GLN A 40 -14.95 -2.39 13.72
CA GLN A 40 -16.35 -2.04 13.58
C GLN A 40 -16.81 -1.22 14.78
N ILE A 41 -17.42 -0.07 14.50
CA ILE A 41 -18.01 0.83 15.48
C ILE A 41 -19.53 0.78 15.34
N ASP A 42 -20.22 0.49 16.43
CA ASP A 42 -21.69 0.46 16.56
C ASP A 42 -22.42 -0.43 15.56
N LYS A 43 -21.74 -1.45 15.03
CA LYS A 43 -22.23 -2.32 13.94
C LYS A 43 -22.54 -1.59 12.63
N LEU A 44 -22.24 -0.29 12.55
CA LEU A 44 -22.56 0.57 11.40
C LEU A 44 -21.31 0.91 10.61
N THR A 45 -20.26 1.37 11.30
CA THR A 45 -19.05 1.88 10.65
C THR A 45 -17.97 0.81 10.64
N ASN A 46 -17.50 0.42 9.45
CA ASN A 46 -16.37 -0.47 9.25
C ASN A 46 -15.15 0.33 8.78
N ILE A 47 -14.06 0.24 9.55
CA ILE A 47 -12.75 0.80 9.22
C ILE A 47 -11.78 -0.35 8.96
N ILE A 48 -11.25 -0.44 7.76
CA ILE A 48 -10.39 -1.53 7.30
C ILE A 48 -8.95 -1.03 7.20
N PHE A 49 -8.01 -1.83 7.69
CA PHE A 49 -6.58 -1.60 7.59
C PHE A 49 -5.94 -2.78 6.84
N ALA A 50 -5.40 -2.53 5.67
CA ALA A 50 -4.78 -3.54 4.81
C ALA A 50 -3.29 -3.24 4.61
N ASN A 51 -2.46 -3.99 5.34
CA ASN A 51 -1.01 -3.94 5.17
C ASN A 51 -0.58 -4.84 4.02
N MET A 52 0.31 -4.37 3.14
CA MET A 52 0.74 -5.09 1.96
C MET A 52 2.25 -5.08 1.76
N HIS A 53 2.74 -6.18 1.19
CA HIS A 53 4.08 -6.34 0.66
C HIS A 53 3.93 -6.88 -0.75
N LEU A 54 3.90 -5.98 -1.73
CA LEU A 54 3.60 -6.32 -3.14
C LEU A 54 4.86 -6.82 -3.87
N PRO A 55 4.72 -7.42 -5.07
CA PRO A 55 5.86 -7.88 -5.86
C PRO A 55 6.91 -6.77 -6.07
N ALA A 56 8.17 -7.11 -5.82
CA ALA A 56 9.31 -6.20 -5.99
C ALA A 56 9.86 -6.24 -7.41
N GLY A 57 10.62 -5.22 -7.78
CA GLY A 57 11.24 -5.08 -9.11
C GLY A 57 10.46 -4.17 -10.06
N GLU A 58 11.18 -3.63 -11.03
CA GLU A 58 10.63 -2.79 -12.10
C GLU A 58 9.71 -3.59 -13.03
N GLY A 59 8.73 -2.91 -13.65
CA GLY A 59 7.86 -3.55 -14.66
C GLY A 59 6.84 -4.53 -14.08
N LYS A 60 6.67 -4.56 -12.76
CA LYS A 60 5.74 -5.43 -12.04
C LYS A 60 4.36 -4.79 -11.79
N ILE A 61 4.04 -3.69 -12.47
CA ILE A 61 2.80 -2.91 -12.31
C ILE A 61 1.56 -3.80 -12.43
N GLU A 62 1.48 -4.59 -13.50
CA GLU A 62 0.33 -5.48 -13.75
C GLU A 62 0.18 -6.55 -12.65
N GLU A 63 1.29 -7.14 -12.19
CA GLU A 63 1.28 -8.16 -11.13
C GLU A 63 0.78 -7.58 -9.80
N ARG A 64 1.23 -6.37 -9.45
CA ARG A 64 0.77 -5.64 -8.25
C ARG A 64 -0.71 -5.31 -8.34
N CYS A 65 -1.15 -4.77 -9.47
CA CYS A 65 -2.55 -4.44 -9.69
C CYS A 65 -3.46 -5.67 -9.65
N LYS A 66 -3.04 -6.78 -10.29
CA LYS A 66 -3.78 -8.04 -10.25
C LYS A 66 -3.94 -8.55 -8.81
N LEU A 67 -2.90 -8.43 -7.98
CA LEU A 67 -2.96 -8.80 -6.58
C LEU A 67 -3.92 -7.91 -5.78
N LEU A 68 -3.84 -6.58 -5.97
CA LEU A 68 -4.71 -5.60 -5.33
C LEU A 68 -6.18 -5.81 -5.71
N SER A 69 -6.49 -5.87 -7.01
CA SER A 69 -7.87 -6.07 -7.50
C SER A 69 -8.44 -7.43 -7.06
N LYS A 70 -7.61 -8.47 -6.98
CA LYS A 70 -8.03 -9.75 -6.41
C LYS A 70 -8.36 -9.62 -4.92
N PHE A 71 -7.48 -8.98 -4.14
CA PHE A 71 -7.72 -8.75 -2.71
C PHE A 71 -9.01 -7.96 -2.47
N LEU A 72 -9.20 -6.82 -3.13
CA LEU A 72 -10.39 -5.98 -2.96
C LEU A 72 -11.67 -6.75 -3.27
N ARG A 73 -11.68 -7.50 -4.37
CA ARG A 73 -12.83 -8.34 -4.74
C ARG A 73 -13.08 -9.44 -3.70
N THR A 74 -12.06 -10.16 -3.27
CA THR A 74 -12.20 -11.23 -2.26
C THR A 74 -12.64 -10.66 -0.91
N TYR A 75 -12.15 -9.48 -0.53
CA TYR A 75 -12.46 -8.83 0.74
C TYR A 75 -13.95 -8.48 0.83
N HIS A 76 -14.48 -7.79 -0.19
CA HIS A 76 -15.90 -7.39 -0.21
C HIS A 76 -16.88 -8.57 -0.32
N GLN A 77 -16.41 -9.75 -0.72
CA GLN A 77 -17.23 -10.98 -0.72
C GLN A 77 -17.37 -11.60 0.68
N ILE A 78 -16.54 -11.23 1.65
CA ILE A 78 -16.65 -11.73 3.03
C ILE A 78 -17.80 -11.00 3.69
N ASP A 79 -18.82 -11.74 4.16
CA ASP A 79 -19.95 -11.22 4.95
C ASP A 79 -20.67 -9.98 4.36
N ASP A 80 -20.57 -9.76 3.03
CA ASP A 80 -21.06 -8.55 2.34
C ASP A 80 -20.59 -7.26 3.04
N ILE A 81 -19.32 -7.24 3.46
CA ILE A 81 -18.76 -6.11 4.20
C ILE A 81 -18.68 -4.90 3.27
N LYS A 82 -19.48 -3.89 3.62
CA LYS A 82 -19.29 -2.53 3.14
C LYS A 82 -18.24 -1.82 3.99
N ASP A 83 -17.19 -1.34 3.34
CA ASP A 83 -16.22 -0.44 3.93
C ASP A 83 -16.77 1.00 3.96
N ASP A 84 -16.66 1.65 5.13
CA ASP A 84 -16.85 3.11 5.22
C ASP A 84 -15.50 3.81 5.00
N TYR A 85 -14.43 3.18 5.47
CA TYR A 85 -13.05 3.64 5.28
C TYR A 85 -12.13 2.43 5.09
N MET A 86 -11.32 2.45 4.04
CA MET A 86 -10.25 1.47 3.82
C MET A 86 -8.89 2.18 3.69
N PHE A 87 -7.97 1.81 4.57
CA PHE A 87 -6.58 2.24 4.51
C PHE A 87 -5.72 1.09 3.98
N ILE A 88 -5.13 1.30 2.81
CA ILE A 88 -4.10 0.42 2.26
C ILE A 88 -2.72 1.03 2.50
N PHE A 89 -1.76 0.25 2.99
CA PHE A 89 -0.42 0.74 3.33
C PHE A 89 0.60 -0.39 3.38
N GLY A 90 1.89 -0.06 3.47
CA GLY A 90 2.99 -1.02 3.54
C GLY A 90 3.97 -0.86 2.38
N ASP A 91 4.81 -1.88 2.16
CA ASP A 91 5.76 -1.88 1.04
C ASP A 91 5.06 -2.28 -0.27
N GLN A 92 4.47 -1.28 -0.91
CA GLN A 92 3.82 -1.43 -2.21
C GLN A 92 4.81 -1.59 -3.36
N ASN A 93 6.11 -1.36 -3.11
CA ASN A 93 7.23 -1.53 -4.01
C ASN A 93 7.25 -0.64 -5.28
N TRP A 94 6.38 0.35 -5.44
CA TRP A 94 6.31 1.15 -6.68
C TRP A 94 7.64 1.85 -6.92
N ARG A 95 8.12 1.80 -8.17
CA ARG A 95 9.47 2.28 -8.52
C ARG A 95 9.41 3.57 -9.31
N THR A 96 10.51 4.31 -9.30
CA THR A 96 10.70 5.42 -10.24
C THR A 96 11.02 4.84 -11.61
N LEU A 97 10.38 5.38 -12.65
CA LEU A 97 10.63 5.04 -14.04
C LEU A 97 12.06 5.44 -14.45
N LYS A 98 12.63 4.70 -15.43
CA LYS A 98 14.04 4.79 -15.87
C LYS A 98 14.48 6.12 -16.50
N ASN A 99 13.61 7.12 -16.55
CA ASN A 99 13.88 8.39 -17.22
C ASN A 99 14.72 9.34 -16.36
N LEU A 100 14.91 9.06 -15.06
CA LEU A 100 15.75 9.85 -14.17
C LEU A 100 17.04 9.12 -13.83
N SER A 101 18.17 9.81 -13.96
CA SER A 101 19.45 9.31 -13.47
C SER A 101 19.52 9.38 -11.93
N ILE A 102 20.32 8.50 -11.30
CA ILE A 102 20.55 8.52 -9.85
C ILE A 102 21.05 9.90 -9.41
N ASN A 103 21.99 10.50 -10.14
CA ASN A 103 22.51 11.84 -9.82
C ASN A 103 21.40 12.89 -9.83
N SER A 104 20.51 12.86 -10.82
CA SER A 104 19.36 13.78 -10.89
C SER A 104 18.39 13.59 -9.72
N ILE A 105 18.16 12.33 -9.31
CA ILE A 105 17.33 12.02 -8.14
C ILE A 105 17.98 12.57 -6.86
N LEU A 106 19.27 12.33 -6.65
CA LEU A 106 20.00 12.83 -5.48
C LEU A 106 20.05 14.35 -5.43
N GLU A 107 20.23 15.03 -6.56
CA GLU A 107 20.16 16.49 -6.64
C GLU A 107 18.77 17.02 -6.28
N ALA A 108 17.70 16.39 -6.79
CA ALA A 108 16.33 16.77 -6.47
C ALA A 108 16.04 16.57 -4.97
N ILE A 109 16.53 15.48 -4.36
CA ILE A 109 16.41 15.23 -2.93
C ILE A 109 17.12 16.33 -2.11
N LYS A 110 18.36 16.69 -2.48
CA LYS A 110 19.12 17.76 -1.82
C LYS A 110 18.43 19.12 -1.88
N LYS A 111 17.69 19.38 -2.96
CA LYS A 111 16.91 20.62 -3.15
C LYS A 111 15.48 20.55 -2.60
N HIS A 112 15.07 19.41 -2.04
CA HIS A 112 13.68 19.13 -1.65
C HIS A 112 12.65 19.27 -2.80
N GLU A 113 13.09 19.03 -4.04
CA GLU A 113 12.29 19.14 -5.27
C GLU A 113 11.66 17.80 -5.65
N TYR A 114 10.89 17.19 -4.75
CA TYR A 114 10.37 15.81 -4.94
C TYR A 114 9.39 15.65 -6.11
N LYS A 115 8.80 16.75 -6.60
CA LYS A 115 7.84 16.72 -7.71
C LYS A 115 8.42 16.06 -8.96
N ILE A 116 9.69 16.30 -9.29
CA ILE A 116 10.31 15.68 -10.48
C ILE A 116 10.41 14.16 -10.35
N ILE A 117 10.65 13.66 -9.13
CA ILE A 117 10.72 12.23 -8.82
C ILE A 117 9.32 11.62 -8.89
N LEU A 118 8.33 12.26 -8.28
CA LEU A 118 6.93 11.82 -8.28
C LEU A 118 6.31 11.84 -9.68
N ASP A 119 6.67 12.80 -10.52
CA ASP A 119 6.24 12.80 -11.92
C ASP A 119 6.83 11.62 -12.71
N ASN A 120 7.83 10.91 -12.17
CA ASN A 120 8.36 9.68 -12.72
C ASN A 120 8.06 8.45 -11.84
N ASP A 121 7.17 8.55 -10.86
CA ASP A 121 6.78 7.41 -10.02
C ASP A 121 5.72 6.52 -10.71
N GLU A 122 5.91 5.20 -10.67
CA GLU A 122 5.01 4.21 -11.29
C GLU A 122 3.56 4.35 -10.78
N LEU A 123 3.35 4.50 -9.47
CA LEU A 123 2.01 4.64 -8.89
C LEU A 123 1.35 5.94 -9.35
N THR A 124 2.07 7.05 -9.28
CA THR A 124 1.61 8.37 -9.70
C THR A 124 1.20 8.36 -11.18
N GLN A 125 2.01 7.75 -12.04
CA GLN A 125 1.70 7.64 -13.48
C GLN A 125 0.54 6.69 -13.76
N MET A 126 0.49 5.54 -13.08
CA MET A 126 -0.61 4.59 -13.18
C MET A 126 -1.93 5.24 -12.80
N ARG A 127 -1.98 6.02 -11.71
CA ARG A 127 -3.20 6.71 -11.28
C ARG A 127 -3.68 7.79 -12.26
N LYS A 128 -2.75 8.45 -12.96
CA LYS A 128 -3.07 9.40 -14.05
C LYS A 128 -3.62 8.69 -15.29
N ASN A 129 -3.26 7.42 -15.52
CA ASN A 129 -3.68 6.65 -16.68
C ASN A 129 -4.98 5.88 -16.42
N LYS A 130 -6.05 6.22 -17.16
CA LYS A 130 -7.38 5.59 -17.02
C LYS A 130 -7.43 4.09 -17.38
N ASN A 131 -6.41 3.55 -18.05
CA ASN A 131 -6.43 2.19 -18.57
C ASN A 131 -5.79 1.14 -17.64
N THR A 132 -5.25 1.53 -16.48
CA THR A 132 -4.46 0.62 -15.61
C THR A 132 -4.77 0.84 -14.14
N GLN A 133 -6.00 1.18 -13.82
CA GLN A 133 -6.31 1.67 -12.48
C GLN A 133 -6.81 0.53 -11.59
N CYS A 134 -5.96 0.07 -10.67
CA CYS A 134 -6.34 -0.86 -9.60
C CYS A 134 -6.63 -0.14 -8.27
N LEU A 135 -6.52 1.18 -8.24
CA LEU A 135 -6.63 2.05 -7.06
C LEU A 135 -7.44 3.33 -7.34
N GLU A 136 -8.44 3.26 -8.24
CA GLU A 136 -9.27 4.42 -8.66
C GLU A 136 -9.97 5.10 -7.48
N ASP A 137 -10.52 4.30 -6.57
CA ASP A 137 -11.33 4.77 -5.44
C ASP A 137 -10.48 5.20 -4.23
N PHE A 138 -9.15 5.09 -4.32
CA PHE A 138 -8.25 5.45 -3.24
C PHE A 138 -7.70 6.86 -3.41
N PHE A 139 -7.48 7.52 -2.28
CA PHE A 139 -6.83 8.82 -2.20
C PHE A 139 -5.45 8.69 -1.55
N GLU A 140 -4.48 9.47 -2.01
CA GLU A 140 -3.14 9.56 -1.38
C GLU A 140 -2.81 11.04 -1.18
N ALA A 141 -2.33 11.38 0.00
CA ALA A 141 -1.91 12.73 0.32
C ALA A 141 -0.65 13.11 -0.47
N SER A 142 -0.43 14.41 -0.68
CA SER A 142 0.78 14.90 -1.35
C SER A 142 2.04 14.47 -0.62
N ILE A 143 2.94 13.78 -1.33
CA ILE A 143 4.24 13.35 -0.81
C ILE A 143 5.19 14.55 -0.77
N THR A 144 5.62 14.90 0.43
CA THR A 144 6.52 16.04 0.72
C THR A 144 7.78 15.61 1.47
N PHE A 145 8.09 14.31 1.39
CA PHE A 145 9.24 13.67 2.03
C PHE A 145 10.07 12.94 0.96
N PRO A 146 11.37 12.67 1.22
CA PRO A 146 12.24 12.05 0.23
C PRO A 146 11.92 10.56 0.04
N PRO A 147 12.37 9.92 -1.07
CA PRO A 147 12.15 8.49 -1.29
C PRO A 147 12.57 7.63 -0.11
N THR A 148 11.80 6.60 0.22
CA THR A 148 12.03 5.77 1.42
C THR A 148 12.89 4.54 1.15
N TYR A 149 13.44 4.39 -0.06
CA TYR A 149 14.25 3.25 -0.48
C TYR A 149 15.19 3.64 -1.65
N LYS A 150 16.42 3.10 -1.77
CA LYS A 150 17.15 2.19 -0.86
C LYS A 150 18.23 2.97 -0.12
N TYR A 151 18.26 2.88 1.19
CA TYR A 151 19.35 3.43 2.01
C TYR A 151 20.47 2.41 2.19
N GLU A 152 21.68 2.89 2.38
CA GLU A 152 22.78 2.09 2.90
C GLU A 152 22.49 1.64 4.34
N VAL A 153 23.04 0.48 4.74
CA VAL A 153 22.78 -0.07 6.07
C VAL A 153 23.41 0.84 7.13
N ASN A 154 22.60 1.30 8.09
CA ASN A 154 22.99 2.23 9.15
C ASN A 154 23.45 3.62 8.65
N SER A 155 22.95 4.06 7.49
CA SER A 155 23.16 5.41 6.98
C SER A 155 21.86 6.03 6.49
N ASP A 156 21.81 7.36 6.48
CA ASP A 156 20.78 8.15 5.79
C ASP A 156 21.16 8.40 4.31
N ASP A 157 22.30 7.85 3.86
CA ASP A 157 22.72 7.90 2.46
C ASP A 157 22.00 6.84 1.62
N TYR A 158 21.65 7.22 0.39
CA TYR A 158 21.06 6.32 -0.58
C TYR A 158 22.13 5.43 -1.21
N GLN A 159 21.82 4.14 -1.35
CA GLN A 159 22.68 3.22 -2.09
C GLN A 159 22.69 3.59 -3.57
N THR A 160 23.88 3.95 -4.09
CA THR A 160 24.05 4.32 -5.51
C THR A 160 24.60 3.19 -6.38
N GLU A 161 25.22 2.18 -5.77
CA GLU A 161 25.72 1.01 -6.47
C GLU A 161 24.62 -0.04 -6.63
N LYS A 162 24.55 -0.66 -7.81
CA LYS A 162 23.66 -1.81 -8.00
C LYS A 162 24.13 -2.95 -7.12
N ASP A 163 23.20 -3.66 -6.50
CA ASP A 163 23.52 -4.93 -5.85
C ASP A 163 24.24 -5.81 -6.90
N HIS A 164 25.48 -6.21 -6.60
CA HIS A 164 26.18 -7.21 -7.39
C HIS A 164 25.45 -8.55 -7.18
N GLU A 165 24.55 -8.90 -8.08
CA GLU A 165 23.97 -10.25 -8.18
C GLU A 165 24.99 -11.26 -8.73
#